data_AF-A0A662GNW9-F1
#
_entry.id   AF-A0A662GNW9-F1
#
_cell.length_a   1.000
_cell.length_b   1.000
_cell.length_c   1.000
_cell.angle_alpha   90.00
_cell.angle_beta   90.00
_cell.angle_gamma   90.00
#
_symmetry.space_group_name_H-M   'P 1'
#
loop_
_entity.id
_entity.type
_entity.pdbx_description
1 polymer ?
#
loop_
_entity_poly.entity_id
_entity_poly.type
_entity_poly.pdbx_seq_one_letter_code
_entity_poly.pdbx_strand_id
1 'polypeptide(L)'
;MIYHEYYARPSSWIGQAVREGVLRGVKVCAGILVGFMRSEEELARSFADAVSNGASGICVFAYPPPRPELVEWVGKAFRGLSGG
;
A
#
# COMPACT_ATOMS: atom_id res chain seq x y z
N MET A 1 -4.11 7.77 5.42
CA MET A 1 -2.66 7.51 5.39
C MET A 1 -2.37 6.35 6.32
N ILE A 2 -1.57 5.39 5.88
CA ILE A 2 -1.29 4.13 6.56
C ILE A 2 0.22 4.03 6.78
N TYR A 3 0.62 3.98 8.05
CA TYR A 3 2.00 3.93 8.51
C TYR A 3 2.21 2.67 9.35
N HIS A 4 2.11 1.49 8.73
CA HIS A 4 2.00 0.21 9.46
C HIS A 4 3.11 0.04 10.52
N GLU A 5 4.36 0.38 10.19
CA GLU A 5 5.50 0.25 11.10
C GLU A 5 5.40 1.18 12.32
N TYR A 6 4.97 2.44 12.13
CA TYR A 6 4.75 3.38 13.24
C TYR A 6 3.61 2.94 14.18
N TYR A 7 2.71 2.09 13.70
CA TYR A 7 1.65 1.50 14.50
C TYR A 7 2.00 0.09 15.02
N ALA A 8 3.24 -0.37 14.84
CA ALA A 8 3.68 -1.72 15.17
C ALA A 8 2.77 -2.81 14.56
N ARG A 9 2.30 -2.58 13.32
CA ARG A 9 1.45 -3.50 12.56
C ARG A 9 2.23 -4.12 11.40
N PRO A 10 1.97 -5.40 11.07
CA PRO A 10 2.52 -6.01 9.87
C PRO A 10 1.95 -5.31 8.63
N SER A 11 2.64 -5.39 7.49
CA SER A 11 2.19 -4.85 6.21
C SER A 11 0.82 -5.39 5.77
N SER A 12 0.49 -6.65 6.09
CA SER A 12 -0.83 -7.24 5.83
C SER A 12 -2.00 -6.51 6.52
N TRP A 13 -1.72 -5.72 7.57
CA TRP A 13 -2.74 -4.88 8.22
C TRP A 13 -3.24 -3.75 7.31
N ILE A 14 -2.50 -3.38 6.25
CA ILE A 14 -2.91 -2.35 5.30
C ILE A 14 -4.29 -2.68 4.70
N GLY A 15 -4.53 -3.93 4.31
CA GLY A 15 -5.83 -4.37 3.78
C GLY A 15 -6.96 -4.21 4.81
N GLN A 16 -6.71 -4.57 6.07
CA GLN A 16 -7.68 -4.38 7.14
C GLN A 16 -8.02 -2.90 7.35
N ALA A 17 -7.01 -2.04 7.41
CA ALA A 17 -7.20 -0.60 7.59
C ALA A 17 -8.02 0.02 6.43
N VAL A 18 -7.81 -0.44 5.20
CA VAL A 18 -8.64 -0.06 4.05
C VAL A 18 -10.08 -0.53 4.24
N ARG A 19 -10.29 -1.81 4.56
CA ARG A 19 -11.62 -2.40 4.73
C ARG A 19 -12.45 -1.66 5.78
N GLU A 20 -11.83 -1.31 6.91
CA GLU A 20 -12.47 -0.52 7.96
C GLU A 20 -12.94 0.85 7.46
N GLY A 21 -12.16 1.50 6.60
CA GLY A 21 -12.55 2.74 5.93
C GLY A 21 -13.72 2.53 4.95
N VAL A 22 -13.62 1.51 4.09
CA VAL A 22 -14.66 1.18 3.10
C VAL A 22 -16.01 0.87 3.76
N LEU A 23 -16.01 0.13 4.88
CA LEU A 23 -17.22 -0.20 5.65
C LEU A 23 -17.93 1.01 6.26
N ARG A 24 -17.28 2.18 6.30
CA ARG A 24 -17.93 3.46 6.67
C ARG A 24 -18.66 4.12 5.49
N GLY A 25 -18.74 3.46 4.33
CA GLY A 25 -19.42 3.96 3.14
C GLY A 25 -18.64 5.04 2.38
N VAL A 26 -17.34 5.18 2.62
CA VAL A 26 -16.49 6.17 1.92
C VAL A 26 -15.61 5.49 0.88
N LYS A 27 -15.36 6.21 -0.23
CA LYS A 27 -14.39 5.79 -1.24
C LYS A 27 -12.98 6.04 -0.71
N VAL A 28 -12.21 4.96 -0.51
CA VAL A 28 -10.86 5.03 0.08
C VAL A 28 -9.80 5.00 -1.01
N CYS A 29 -8.94 6.01 -1.06
CA CYS A 29 -7.63 5.92 -1.71
C CYS A 29 -6.58 5.60 -0.63
N ALA A 30 -5.90 4.45 -0.75
CA ALA A 30 -4.97 3.98 0.26
C ALA A 30 -3.63 4.74 0.15
N GLY A 31 -3.43 5.72 1.02
CA GLY A 31 -2.13 6.38 1.19
C GLY A 31 -1.17 5.49 1.99
N ILE A 32 -0.12 4.95 1.39
CA ILE A 32 0.80 3.96 2.02
C ILE A 32 2.21 4.55 2.10
N LEU A 33 2.80 4.57 3.30
CA LEU A 33 4.22 4.87 3.48
C LEU A 33 5.08 3.67 3.09
N VAL A 34 5.77 3.76 1.95
CA VAL A 34 6.57 2.67 1.39
C VAL A 34 7.98 2.56 1.97
N GLY A 35 8.41 3.56 2.74
CA GLY A 35 9.77 3.61 3.29
C GLY A 35 10.14 2.42 4.18
N PHE A 36 9.16 1.76 4.78
CA PHE A 36 9.34 0.62 5.68
C PHE A 36 9.17 -0.77 5.03
N MET A 37 8.80 -0.84 3.75
CA MET A 37 8.64 -2.12 3.04
C MET A 37 9.99 -2.83 2.91
N ARG A 38 10.11 -4.08 3.33
CA ARG A 38 11.40 -4.78 3.42
C ARG A 38 11.77 -5.54 2.15
N SER A 39 10.79 -5.89 1.34
CA SER A 39 11.00 -6.55 0.05
C SER A 39 10.02 -6.07 -1.03
N GLU A 40 10.35 -6.35 -2.29
CA GLU A 40 9.48 -6.10 -3.44
C GLU A 40 8.13 -6.83 -3.28
N GLU A 41 8.16 -8.09 -2.85
CA GLU A 41 6.98 -8.92 -2.65
C GLU A 41 6.10 -8.40 -1.51
N GLU A 42 6.70 -7.87 -0.44
CA GLU A 42 5.94 -7.23 0.64
C GLU A 42 5.18 -6.00 0.15
N LEU A 43 5.84 -5.14 -0.63
CA LEU A 43 5.22 -3.96 -1.22
C LEU A 43 4.09 -4.35 -2.18
N ALA A 44 4.36 -5.29 -3.09
CA ALA A 44 3.38 -5.78 -4.06
C ALA A 44 2.15 -6.40 -3.36
N ARG A 45 2.36 -7.25 -2.34
CA ARG A 45 1.26 -7.83 -1.55
C ARG A 45 0.47 -6.75 -0.81
N SER A 46 1.14 -5.77 -0.21
CA SER A 46 0.47 -4.66 0.49
C SER A 46 -0.46 -3.86 -0.43
N PHE A 47 -0.03 -3.66 -1.68
CA PHE A 47 -0.82 -2.97 -2.69
C PHE A 47 -2.01 -3.82 -3.12
N ALA A 48 -1.78 -5.10 -3.40
CA ALA A 48 -2.84 -6.06 -3.73
C ALA A 48 -3.87 -6.19 -2.59
N ASP A 49 -3.42 -6.27 -1.34
CA ASP A 49 -4.27 -6.33 -0.15
C ASP A 49 -5.13 -5.08 -0.03
N ALA A 50 -4.57 -3.88 -0.26
CA ALA A 50 -5.33 -2.63 -0.24
C ALA A 50 -6.45 -2.65 -1.29
N VAL A 51 -6.14 -3.00 -2.55
CA VAL A 51 -7.13 -3.03 -3.65
C VAL A 51 -8.19 -4.11 -3.40
N SER A 52 -7.77 -5.31 -2.99
CA SER A 52 -8.68 -6.44 -2.72
C SER A 52 -9.62 -6.18 -1.55
N ASN A 53 -9.27 -5.25 -0.67
CA ASN A 53 -10.13 -4.79 0.44
C ASN A 53 -10.95 -3.53 0.10
N GLY A 54 -10.99 -3.12 -1.17
CA GLY A 54 -11.90 -2.08 -1.66
C GLY A 54 -11.28 -0.69 -1.80
N ALA A 55 -9.95 -0.55 -1.74
CA ALA A 55 -9.32 0.71 -2.11
C ALA A 55 -9.59 1.03 -3.58
N SER A 56 -10.04 2.25 -3.88
CA SER A 56 -10.23 2.71 -5.26
C SER A 56 -8.92 3.10 -5.96
N GLY A 57 -7.80 3.05 -5.24
CA GLY A 57 -6.48 3.43 -5.72
C GLY A 57 -5.47 3.48 -4.59
N ILE A 58 -4.20 3.64 -4.96
CA ILE A 58 -3.07 3.73 -4.04
C ILE A 58 -2.36 5.06 -4.25
N CYS A 59 -2.07 5.74 -3.15
CA CYS A 59 -1.23 6.92 -3.11
C CYS A 59 0.08 6.55 -2.38
N VAL A 60 1.21 6.68 -3.07
CA VAL A 60 2.51 6.36 -2.50
C VAL A 60 3.02 7.55 -1.70
N PHE A 61 3.34 7.31 -0.43
CA PHE A 61 3.88 8.32 0.46
C PHE A 61 5.37 8.06 0.71
N ALA A 62 6.22 8.78 -0.03
CA ALA A 62 7.63 9.06 0.23
C ALA A 62 8.18 9.85 -0.97
N TYR A 63 8.58 11.12 -0.80
CA TYR A 63 9.24 11.89 -1.85
C TYR A 63 10.43 12.71 -1.32
N PRO A 64 11.66 12.47 -1.82
CA PRO A 64 12.03 11.31 -2.64
C PRO A 64 11.88 9.99 -1.84
N PRO A 65 11.71 8.83 -2.50
CA PRO A 65 11.80 7.55 -1.82
C PRO A 65 13.15 7.41 -1.09
N PRO A 66 13.17 6.95 0.18
CA PRO A 66 14.39 6.90 0.99
C PRO A 66 15.41 5.86 0.50
N ARG A 67 14.98 4.95 -0.37
CA ARG A 67 15.81 3.90 -0.95
C ARG A 67 15.56 3.82 -2.47
N PRO A 68 16.61 3.81 -3.32
CA PRO A 68 16.43 3.82 -4.78
C PRO A 68 15.58 2.66 -5.31
N GLU A 69 15.71 1.46 -4.74
CA GLU A 69 14.96 0.28 -5.15
C GLU A 69 13.44 0.43 -4.98
N LEU A 70 12.98 1.30 -4.06
CA LEU A 70 11.56 1.56 -3.86
C LEU A 70 10.91 2.18 -5.10
N VAL A 71 11.65 2.94 -5.91
CA VAL A 71 11.14 3.50 -7.17
C VAL A 71 10.75 2.38 -8.12
N GLU A 72 11.64 1.39 -8.28
CA GLU A 72 11.41 0.24 -9.16
C GLU A 72 10.28 -0.65 -8.61
N TRP A 73 10.30 -0.96 -7.32
CA TRP A 73 9.29 -1.81 -6.67
C TRP A 73 7.88 -1.20 -6.78
N VAL A 74 7.74 0.10 -6.54
CA VAL A 74 6.46 0.82 -6.72
C VAL A 74 5.98 0.72 -8.16
N GLY A 75 6.87 0.93 -9.13
CA GLY A 75 6.53 0.81 -10.54
C GLY A 75 6.07 -0.59 -10.93
N LYS A 76 6.73 -1.64 -10.42
CA LYS A 76 6.33 -3.04 -10.64
C LYS A 76 4.99 -3.36 -9.97
N ALA A 77 4.79 -2.92 -8.73
CA ALA A 77 3.55 -3.15 -8.00
C ALA A 77 2.34 -2.51 -8.71
N PHE A 78 2.46 -1.29 -9.21
CA PHE A 78 1.39 -0.67 -10.00
C PHE A 78 1.10 -1.42 -11.30
N ARG A 79 2.13 -1.87 -12.03
CA ARG A 79 1.91 -2.70 -13.24
C ARG A 79 1.21 -4.02 -12.93
N GLY A 80 1.53 -4.64 -11.79
CA GLY A 80 0.88 -5.88 -11.34
C GLY A 80 -0.60 -5.72 -11.02
N LEU A 81 -1.04 -4.52 -10.62
CA LEU A 81 -2.46 -4.23 -10.34
C LEU A 81 -3.30 -4.02 -11.62
N SER A 82 -2.70 -3.54 -12.70
CA SER A 82 -3.41 -3.22 -13.96
C SER A 82 -3.68 -4.44 -14.86
N GLY A 83 -3.27 -5.64 -14.43
CA GLY A 83 -3.40 -6.90 -15.18
C GLY A 83 -4.51 -7.84 -14.70
N GLY A 84 -5.42 -7.37 -13.84
CA GLY A 84 -6.55 -8.13 -13.28
C GLY A 84 -7.89 -7.72 -13.85
#